data_AF-A0AAV3ZGQ6-F1
#
_entry.id   AF-A0AAV3ZGQ6-F1
#
_cell.length_a   1.000
_cell.length_b   1.000
_cell.length_c   1.000
_cell.angle_alpha   90.00
_cell.angle_beta   90.00
_cell.angle_gamma   90.00
#
_symmetry.space_group_name_H-M   'P 1'
#
loop_
_entity.id
_entity.type
_entity.pdbx_description
1 polymer ?
#
loop_
_entity_poly.entity_id
_entity_poly.type
_entity_poly.pdbx_seq_one_letter_code
_entity_poly.pdbx_strand_id
1 'polypeptide(L)'
;MTVQAFPGVVLSIVWVKTTGIALIIGGFLGMATGICACLARASTLEGGLSNFLANTSEGYAVLAGSCVCFFVSLIVDVGVSFFTHDIKSSADRDAEWQKLRDIDNILSPWCDLYKDDFPHLSRNQRPTYEQLDACFRKAKLIGITGCIGCLLLFVIIIPGAMAALHVLTSDEFRAFLMCLQIWTLVMACLIVLLVPIEEAKNIIMQLRRKKTNIYSS
;
A
#
# COMPACT_ATOMS: atom_id res chain seq x y z
N MET A 1 7.80 -12.14 -4.13
CA MET A 1 7.49 -10.99 -4.99
C MET A 1 6.37 -10.18 -4.35
N THR A 2 6.73 -9.16 -3.58
CA THR A 2 5.80 -8.15 -3.02
C THR A 2 5.84 -6.84 -3.80
N VAL A 3 6.79 -6.70 -4.74
CA VAL A 3 7.13 -5.48 -5.47
C VAL A 3 5.99 -4.98 -6.36
N GLN A 4 5.19 -5.89 -6.95
CA GLN A 4 4.07 -5.54 -7.83
C GLN A 4 2.95 -4.76 -7.14
N ALA A 5 2.77 -4.93 -5.82
CA ALA A 5 1.68 -4.27 -5.11
C ALA A 5 2.01 -2.80 -4.78
N PHE A 6 3.29 -2.44 -4.75
CA PHE A 6 3.74 -1.11 -4.33
C PHE A 6 3.27 0.02 -5.26
N PRO A 7 3.42 -0.07 -6.60
CA PRO A 7 2.89 0.94 -7.52
C PRO A 7 1.41 1.21 -7.28
N GLY A 8 0.60 0.16 -7.17
CA GLY A 8 -0.83 0.28 -6.96
C GLY A 8 -1.22 0.93 -5.63
N VAL A 9 -0.53 0.58 -4.54
CA VAL A 9 -0.74 1.20 -3.21
C VAL A 9 -0.34 2.68 -3.23
N VAL A 10 0.78 3.03 -3.86
CA VAL A 10 1.20 4.43 -3.96
C VAL A 10 0.20 5.23 -4.78
N LEU A 11 -0.19 4.73 -5.95
CA LEU A 11 -1.14 5.38 -6.84
C LEU A 11 -2.51 5.58 -6.20
N SER A 12 -3.01 4.62 -5.42
CA SER A 12 -4.29 4.77 -4.71
C SER A 12 -4.26 5.87 -3.63
N ILE A 13 -3.09 6.14 -3.04
CA ILE A 13 -2.91 7.22 -2.04
C ILE A 13 -2.72 8.58 -2.71
N VAL A 14 -1.91 8.64 -3.78
CA VAL A 14 -1.45 9.93 -4.35
C VAL A 14 -2.30 10.40 -5.53
N TRP A 15 -2.97 9.49 -6.23
CA TRP A 15 -3.60 9.79 -7.51
C TRP A 15 -5.06 9.35 -7.56
N VAL A 16 -5.94 10.35 -7.50
CA VAL A 16 -7.42 10.19 -7.51
C VAL A 16 -7.97 9.51 -8.77
N LYS A 17 -7.20 9.53 -9.87
CA LYS A 17 -7.62 8.92 -11.15
C LYS A 17 -7.35 7.42 -11.20
N THR A 18 -6.68 6.87 -10.19
CA THR A 18 -6.38 5.44 -10.11
C THR A 18 -7.67 4.64 -10.00
N THR A 19 -7.90 3.73 -10.95
CA THR A 19 -9.10 2.88 -10.95
C THR A 19 -8.80 1.49 -10.39
N GLY A 20 -9.78 0.86 -9.74
CA GLY A 20 -9.62 -0.51 -9.24
C GLY A 20 -9.30 -1.53 -10.35
N ILE A 21 -9.85 -1.33 -11.55
CA ILE A 21 -9.57 -2.15 -12.73
C ILE A 21 -8.08 -2.03 -13.12
N ALA A 22 -7.54 -0.81 -13.12
CA ALA A 22 -6.12 -0.60 -13.42
C ALA A 22 -5.22 -1.34 -12.43
N LEU A 23 -5.50 -1.23 -11.12
CA LEU A 23 -4.71 -1.90 -10.08
C LEU A 23 -4.68 -3.42 -10.23
N ILE A 24 -5.81 -4.03 -10.62
CA ILE A 24 -5.89 -5.48 -10.86
C ILE A 24 -5.06 -5.85 -12.09
N ILE A 25 -5.27 -5.16 -13.21
CA ILE A 25 -4.60 -5.47 -14.48
C ILE A 25 -3.09 -5.22 -14.38
N GLY A 26 -2.67 -4.09 -13.80
CA GLY A 26 -1.27 -3.75 -13.61
C GLY A 26 -0.56 -4.71 -12.67
N GLY A 27 -1.22 -5.12 -11.57
CA GLY A 27 -0.68 -6.14 -10.68
C GLY A 27 -0.43 -7.50 -11.37
N PHE A 28 -1.39 -7.98 -12.17
CA PHE A 28 -1.24 -9.24 -12.90
C PHE A 28 -0.18 -9.16 -14.01
N LEU A 29 -0.23 -8.11 -14.84
CA LEU A 29 0.72 -7.95 -15.95
C LEU A 29 2.15 -7.64 -15.46
N GLY A 30 2.29 -6.85 -14.41
CA GLY A 30 3.57 -6.60 -13.74
C GLY A 30 4.17 -7.90 -13.20
N MET A 31 3.37 -8.72 -12.51
CA MET A 31 3.84 -10.03 -12.02
C MET A 31 4.27 -10.95 -13.17
N ALA A 32 3.44 -11.09 -14.22
CA ALA A 32 3.75 -11.97 -15.34
C ALA A 32 5.03 -11.54 -16.07
N THR A 33 5.16 -10.24 -16.37
CA THR A 33 6.36 -9.70 -17.05
C THR A 33 7.61 -9.76 -16.17
N GLY A 34 7.47 -9.55 -14.86
CA GLY A 34 8.57 -9.72 -13.90
C GLY A 34 9.10 -11.15 -13.83
N ILE A 35 8.20 -12.15 -13.81
CA ILE A 35 8.58 -13.56 -13.89
C ILE A 35 9.29 -13.85 -15.22
N CYS A 36 8.72 -13.39 -16.34
CA CYS A 36 9.34 -13.56 -17.66
C CYS A 36 10.74 -12.93 -17.74
N ALA A 37 10.92 -11.72 -17.19
CA ALA A 37 12.22 -11.04 -17.18
C ALA A 37 13.25 -11.76 -16.31
N CYS A 38 12.83 -12.28 -15.14
CA CYS A 38 13.68 -13.12 -14.30
C CYS A 38 14.12 -14.38 -15.04
N LEU A 39 13.17 -15.11 -15.65
CA LEU A 39 13.45 -16.33 -16.40
C LEU A 39 14.29 -16.08 -17.66
N ALA A 40 14.03 -14.99 -18.37
CA ALA A 40 14.81 -14.58 -19.53
C ALA A 40 16.25 -14.23 -19.13
N ARG A 41 16.47 -13.60 -17.98
CA ARG A 41 17.83 -13.37 -17.49
C ARG A 41 18.49 -14.68 -17.05
N ALA A 42 17.78 -15.51 -16.29
CA ALA A 42 18.27 -16.81 -15.84
C ALA A 42 18.64 -17.75 -16.99
N SER A 43 17.97 -17.68 -18.14
CA SER A 43 18.27 -18.50 -19.32
C SER A 43 19.62 -18.16 -19.98
N THR A 44 20.08 -16.92 -19.81
CA THR A 44 21.37 -16.44 -20.36
C THR A 44 22.57 -16.79 -19.50
N LEU A 45 22.35 -17.34 -18.30
CA LEU A 45 23.41 -17.78 -17.40
C LEU A 45 23.90 -19.19 -17.78
N GLU A 46 25.08 -19.56 -17.28
CA GLU A 46 25.67 -20.86 -17.55
C GLU A 46 24.79 -21.99 -17.00
N GLY A 47 24.51 -22.99 -17.84
CA GLY A 47 23.50 -24.03 -17.53
C GLY A 47 22.04 -23.59 -17.69
N GLY A 48 21.75 -22.33 -18.01
CA GLY A 48 20.39 -21.85 -18.34
C GLY A 48 19.30 -22.27 -17.36
N LEU A 49 18.12 -22.66 -17.86
CA LEU A 49 17.04 -23.15 -17.00
C LEU A 49 17.23 -24.59 -16.49
N SER A 50 18.22 -25.35 -16.96
CA SER A 50 18.44 -26.71 -16.40
C SER A 50 18.96 -26.62 -14.97
N ASN A 51 19.72 -25.57 -14.64
CA ASN A 51 20.08 -25.18 -13.28
C ASN A 51 19.09 -24.15 -12.69
N PHE A 52 17.79 -24.47 -12.75
CA PHE A 52 16.70 -23.54 -12.44
C PHE A 52 16.87 -22.81 -11.11
N LEU A 53 17.13 -23.53 -10.02
CA LEU A 53 17.20 -22.94 -8.68
C LEU A 53 18.38 -21.97 -8.54
N ALA A 54 19.55 -22.33 -9.07
CA ALA A 54 20.75 -21.49 -9.01
C ALA A 54 20.59 -20.23 -9.86
N ASN A 55 20.06 -20.37 -11.08
CA ASN A 55 20.02 -19.26 -12.03
C ASN A 55 18.85 -18.30 -11.81
N THR A 56 17.75 -18.74 -11.20
CA THR A 56 16.61 -17.86 -10.83
C THR A 56 16.79 -17.14 -9.49
N SER A 57 17.67 -17.66 -8.62
CA SER A 57 18.05 -17.00 -7.36
C SER A 57 19.28 -16.11 -7.49
N GLU A 58 19.89 -16.07 -8.68
CA GLU A 58 21.02 -15.21 -8.99
C GLU A 58 20.61 -13.72 -8.89
N GLY A 59 21.49 -12.90 -8.32
CA GLY A 59 21.19 -11.52 -7.95
C GLY A 59 20.74 -10.64 -9.13
N TYR A 60 21.38 -10.75 -10.30
CA TYR A 60 20.97 -9.99 -11.49
C TYR A 60 19.64 -10.49 -12.07
N ALA A 61 19.35 -11.79 -12.03
CA ALA A 61 18.06 -12.33 -12.46
C ALA A 61 16.91 -11.82 -11.56
N VAL A 62 17.10 -11.87 -10.25
CA VAL A 62 16.12 -11.37 -9.25
C VAL A 62 15.93 -9.86 -9.37
N LEU A 63 17.01 -9.10 -9.58
CA LEU A 63 16.94 -7.65 -9.77
C LEU A 63 16.20 -7.28 -11.06
N ALA A 64 16.53 -7.93 -12.18
CA ALA A 64 15.85 -7.71 -13.45
C ALA A 64 14.35 -8.00 -13.35
N GLY A 65 13.98 -9.13 -12.74
CA GLY A 65 12.59 -9.47 -12.50
C GLY A 65 11.87 -8.45 -11.62
N SER A 66 12.48 -8.03 -10.51
CA SER A 66 11.90 -7.05 -9.58
C SER A 66 11.69 -5.67 -10.20
N CYS A 67 12.68 -5.17 -10.95
CA CYS A 67 12.60 -3.87 -11.63
C CYS A 67 11.52 -3.88 -12.73
N VAL A 68 11.53 -4.89 -13.60
CA VAL A 68 10.52 -5.00 -14.68
C VAL A 68 9.12 -5.13 -14.08
N CYS A 69 8.96 -5.94 -13.05
CA CYS A 69 7.70 -6.10 -12.33
C CYS A 69 7.15 -4.75 -11.81
N PHE A 70 8.01 -3.97 -11.14
CA PHE A 70 7.65 -2.66 -10.61
C PHE A 70 7.24 -1.67 -11.72
N PHE A 71 8.10 -1.47 -12.71
CA PHE A 71 7.89 -0.44 -13.73
C PHE A 71 6.76 -0.80 -14.69
N VAL A 72 6.62 -2.07 -15.07
CA VAL A 72 5.50 -2.50 -15.93
C VAL A 72 4.18 -2.35 -15.17
N SER A 73 4.10 -2.76 -13.90
CA SER A 73 2.89 -2.53 -13.09
C SER A 73 2.56 -1.03 -13.05
N LEU A 74 3.53 -0.17 -12.74
CA LEU A 74 3.32 1.28 -12.68
C LEU A 74 2.81 1.86 -14.01
N ILE A 75 3.43 1.49 -15.14
CA ILE A 75 3.04 2.00 -16.47
C ILE A 75 1.63 1.53 -16.83
N VAL A 76 1.32 0.26 -16.57
CA VAL A 76 0.00 -0.32 -16.85
C VAL A 76 -1.06 0.31 -15.94
N ASP A 77 -0.78 0.44 -14.64
CA ASP A 77 -1.68 1.08 -13.67
C ASP A 77 -2.02 2.51 -14.13
N VAL A 78 -1.00 3.28 -14.53
CA VAL A 78 -1.18 4.65 -15.03
C VAL A 78 -1.95 4.66 -16.34
N GLY A 79 -1.55 3.83 -17.31
CA GLY A 79 -2.16 3.76 -18.64
C GLY A 79 -3.62 3.35 -18.59
N VAL A 80 -3.93 2.23 -17.93
CA VAL A 80 -5.30 1.74 -17.79
C VAL A 80 -6.14 2.76 -17.01
N SER A 81 -5.61 3.38 -15.96
CA SER A 81 -6.33 4.42 -15.23
C SER A 81 -6.69 5.62 -16.13
N PHE A 82 -5.79 6.04 -17.03
CA PHE A 82 -6.10 7.11 -17.99
C PHE A 82 -7.26 6.78 -18.94
N PHE A 83 -7.38 5.51 -19.36
CA PHE A 83 -8.45 5.09 -20.28
C PHE A 83 -9.75 4.69 -19.59
N THR A 84 -9.69 4.37 -18.30
CA THR A 84 -10.85 3.86 -17.54
C THR A 84 -11.42 4.86 -16.55
N HIS A 85 -10.73 5.96 -16.25
CA HIS A 85 -11.28 6.97 -15.34
C HIS A 85 -12.39 7.80 -16.00
N ASP A 86 -13.42 8.14 -15.22
CA ASP A 86 -14.48 9.04 -15.68
C ASP A 86 -14.24 10.52 -15.30
N ILE A 87 -13.14 10.83 -14.59
CA ILE A 87 -12.84 12.16 -14.06
C ILE A 87 -12.29 13.10 -15.16
N LYS A 88 -13.11 14.05 -15.64
CA LYS A 88 -12.73 15.01 -16.69
C LYS A 88 -12.51 16.43 -16.19
N SER A 89 -13.23 16.83 -15.14
CA SER A 89 -13.15 18.16 -14.53
C SER A 89 -12.73 18.11 -13.05
N SER A 90 -12.41 19.27 -12.47
CA SER A 90 -12.18 19.39 -11.02
C SER A 90 -13.46 19.07 -10.23
N ALA A 91 -14.63 19.40 -10.76
CA ALA A 91 -15.91 19.08 -10.15
C ALA A 91 -16.15 17.56 -10.10
N ASP A 92 -15.78 16.82 -11.15
CA ASP A 92 -15.90 15.35 -11.16
C ASP A 92 -14.98 14.70 -10.12
N ARG A 93 -13.77 15.25 -9.95
CA ARG A 93 -12.83 14.79 -8.93
C ARG A 93 -13.40 14.97 -7.53
N ASP A 94 -13.99 16.14 -7.29
CA ASP A 94 -14.59 16.45 -5.99
C ASP A 94 -15.83 15.58 -5.78
N ALA A 95 -16.63 15.31 -6.81
CA ALA A 95 -17.79 14.41 -6.76
C ALA A 95 -17.40 12.96 -6.47
N GLU A 96 -16.33 12.42 -7.07
CA GLU A 96 -15.81 11.10 -6.72
C GLU A 96 -15.38 11.02 -5.26
N TRP A 97 -14.70 12.05 -4.76
CA TRP A 97 -14.36 12.16 -3.35
C TRP A 97 -15.60 12.26 -2.45
N GLN A 98 -16.65 12.95 -2.89
CA GLN A 98 -17.88 13.05 -2.11
C GLN A 98 -18.56 11.70 -1.92
N LYS A 99 -18.46 10.78 -2.88
CA LYS A 99 -19.02 9.42 -2.72
C LYS A 99 -18.43 8.72 -1.50
N LEU A 100 -17.11 8.82 -1.31
CA LEU A 100 -16.43 8.22 -0.15
C LEU A 100 -16.79 8.93 1.16
N ARG A 101 -16.93 10.26 1.14
CA ARG A 101 -17.39 11.05 2.29
C ARG A 101 -18.82 10.70 2.69
N ASP A 102 -19.64 10.33 1.71
CA ASP A 102 -21.06 10.08 1.95
C ASP A 102 -21.38 8.68 2.47
N ILE A 103 -20.40 7.76 2.39
CA ILE A 103 -20.45 6.46 3.05
C ILE A 103 -20.23 6.67 4.55
N ASP A 104 -21.32 6.72 5.31
CA ASP A 104 -21.27 6.89 6.75
C ASP A 104 -21.30 5.54 7.48
N ASN A 105 -20.53 5.42 8.56
CA ASN A 105 -20.58 4.24 9.41
C ASN A 105 -21.73 4.40 10.41
N ILE A 106 -22.70 3.48 10.36
CA ILE A 106 -23.86 3.46 11.26
C ILE A 106 -23.44 3.46 12.74
N LEU A 107 -22.31 2.82 13.07
CA LEU A 107 -21.77 2.78 14.43
C LEU A 107 -20.98 4.04 14.78
N SER A 108 -20.27 4.63 13.81
CA SER A 108 -19.37 5.77 13.99
C SER A 108 -19.73 6.90 13.02
N PRO A 109 -20.84 7.63 13.26
CA PRO A 109 -21.25 8.69 12.34
C PRO A 109 -20.13 9.70 12.15
N TRP A 110 -19.90 10.08 10.89
CA TRP A 110 -18.84 10.98 10.48
C TRP A 110 -18.82 12.27 11.33
N CYS A 111 -20.01 12.81 11.61
CA CYS A 111 -20.20 14.04 12.39
C CYS A 111 -19.75 13.92 13.86
N ASP A 112 -19.77 12.72 14.43
CA ASP A 112 -19.34 12.47 15.80
C ASP A 112 -17.85 12.07 15.87
N LEU A 113 -17.29 11.51 14.79
CA LEU A 113 -15.88 11.11 14.69
C LEU A 113 -14.96 12.32 14.51
N TYR A 114 -15.33 13.26 13.63
CA TYR A 114 -14.50 14.42 13.27
C TYR A 114 -14.94 15.73 13.91
N LYS A 115 -15.81 15.67 14.92
CA LYS A 115 -16.34 16.86 15.60
C LYS A 115 -15.24 17.73 16.19
N ASP A 116 -14.21 17.10 16.74
CA ASP A 116 -13.09 17.78 17.39
C ASP A 116 -12.16 18.43 16.35
N ASP A 117 -12.05 17.84 15.16
CA ASP A 117 -11.25 18.35 14.04
C ASP A 117 -11.95 19.50 13.28
N PHE A 118 -13.29 19.52 13.28
CA PHE A 118 -14.10 20.55 12.62
C PHE A 118 -15.16 21.17 13.56
N PRO A 119 -14.75 21.90 14.62
CA PRO A 119 -15.67 22.41 15.64
C PRO A 119 -16.64 23.49 15.14
N HIS A 120 -16.36 24.09 13.97
CA HIS A 120 -17.14 25.14 13.34
C HIS A 120 -18.26 24.61 12.41
N LEU A 121 -18.29 23.30 12.16
CA LEU A 121 -19.33 22.70 11.33
C LEU A 121 -20.53 22.28 12.16
N SER A 122 -21.73 22.52 11.62
CA SER A 122 -22.99 22.07 12.22
C SER A 122 -23.10 20.54 12.15
N ARG A 123 -23.89 19.91 13.03
CA ARG A 123 -24.03 18.43 13.06
C ARG A 123 -24.54 17.81 11.76
N ASN A 124 -25.22 18.59 10.91
CA ASN A 124 -25.71 18.17 9.60
C ASN A 124 -24.81 18.61 8.44
N GLN A 125 -23.72 19.32 8.70
CA GLN A 125 -22.79 19.79 7.68
C GLN A 125 -21.55 18.90 7.64
N ARG A 126 -21.17 18.52 6.41
CA ARG A 126 -19.96 17.76 6.13
C ARG A 126 -18.89 18.70 5.55
N PRO A 127 -17.62 18.55 5.92
CA PRO A 127 -16.52 19.38 5.44
C PRO A 127 -16.34 19.19 3.96
N THR A 128 -15.77 20.22 3.35
CA THR A 128 -15.36 20.16 1.96
C THR A 128 -14.11 19.29 1.81
N TYR A 129 -13.83 18.88 0.58
CA TYR A 129 -12.61 18.13 0.26
C TYR A 129 -11.35 18.86 0.72
N GLU A 130 -11.30 20.19 0.55
CA GLU A 130 -10.16 21.01 0.93
C GLU A 130 -9.89 21.01 2.44
N GLN A 131 -10.96 21.06 3.25
CA GLN A 131 -10.87 21.02 4.71
C GLN A 131 -10.37 19.64 5.20
N LEU A 132 -10.86 18.56 4.59
CA LEU A 132 -10.41 17.20 4.86
C LEU A 132 -8.95 16.98 4.44
N ASP A 133 -8.57 17.37 3.22
CA ASP A 133 -7.20 17.27 2.74
C ASP A 133 -6.24 18.04 3.65
N ALA A 134 -6.62 19.26 4.07
CA ALA A 134 -5.82 20.05 5.01
C ALA A 134 -5.60 19.34 6.35
N CYS A 135 -6.64 18.73 6.92
CA CYS A 135 -6.57 17.98 8.18
C CYS A 135 -5.69 16.72 8.06
N PHE A 136 -5.83 15.98 6.94
CA PHE A 136 -5.16 14.70 6.74
C PHE A 136 -3.80 14.78 6.03
N ARG A 137 -3.30 15.97 5.68
CA ARG A 137 -1.99 16.16 5.05
C ARG A 137 -0.85 15.44 5.75
N LYS A 138 -0.84 15.45 7.09
CA LYS A 138 0.20 14.76 7.87
C LYS A 138 0.13 13.25 7.70
N ALA A 139 -1.07 12.67 7.79
CA ALA A 139 -1.27 11.23 7.58
C ALA A 139 -0.89 10.82 6.15
N LYS A 140 -1.28 11.63 5.15
CA LYS A 140 -0.89 11.43 3.75
C LYS A 140 0.62 11.48 3.56
N LEU A 141 1.30 12.45 4.17
CA LEU A 141 2.75 12.56 4.11
C LEU A 141 3.43 11.34 4.74
N ILE A 142 2.98 10.91 5.93
CA ILE A 142 3.50 9.71 6.61
C ILE A 142 3.34 8.48 5.72
N GLY A 143 2.15 8.29 5.12
CA GLY A 143 1.88 7.18 4.20
C GLY A 143 2.81 7.19 2.98
N ILE A 144 3.02 8.35 2.35
CA ILE A 144 3.93 8.51 1.21
C ILE A 144 5.37 8.22 1.64
N THR A 145 5.84 8.79 2.75
CA THR A 145 7.21 8.57 3.24
C THR A 145 7.44 7.11 3.61
N GLY A 146 6.46 6.45 4.21
CA GLY A 146 6.51 5.02 4.53
C GLY A 146 6.58 4.16 3.26
N CYS A 147 5.77 4.48 2.24
CA CYS A 147 5.82 3.77 0.96
C CYS A 147 7.17 3.94 0.26
N ILE A 148 7.72 5.16 0.21
CA ILE A 148 9.05 5.41 -0.36
C ILE A 148 10.13 4.64 0.42
N GLY A 149 10.08 4.68 1.75
CA GLY A 149 11.01 3.95 2.61
C GLY A 149 10.97 2.44 2.35
N CYS A 150 9.78 1.84 2.27
CA CYS A 150 9.62 0.43 1.94
C CYS A 150 10.11 0.11 0.52
N LEU A 151 9.85 0.98 -0.45
CA LEU A 151 10.34 0.79 -1.82
C LEU A 151 11.87 0.81 -1.86
N LEU A 152 12.51 1.79 -1.23
CA LEU A 152 13.98 1.85 -1.13
C LEU A 152 14.53 0.59 -0.45
N LEU A 153 13.91 0.16 0.66
CA LEU A 153 14.35 -1.02 1.40
C LEU A 153 14.25 -2.30 0.56
N PHE A 154 13.09 -2.58 -0.02
CA PHE A 154 12.80 -3.86 -0.67
C PHE A 154 13.28 -3.95 -2.12
N VAL A 155 13.39 -2.83 -2.83
CA VAL A 155 13.77 -2.81 -4.25
C VAL A 155 15.26 -2.49 -4.42
N ILE A 156 15.83 -1.67 -3.54
CA ILE A 156 17.22 -1.19 -3.70
C ILE A 156 18.14 -1.79 -2.64
N ILE A 157 17.85 -1.57 -1.35
CA ILE A 157 18.79 -1.93 -0.27
C ILE A 157 18.95 -3.44 -0.15
N ILE A 158 17.85 -4.20 -0.07
CA ILE A 158 17.92 -5.66 0.11
C ILE A 158 18.53 -6.33 -1.13
N PRO A 159 18.03 -6.10 -2.37
CA PRO A 159 18.66 -6.68 -3.56
C PRO A 159 20.11 -6.22 -3.77
N GLY A 160 20.41 -4.96 -3.47
CA GLY A 160 21.77 -4.41 -3.56
C GLY A 160 22.73 -5.04 -2.56
N ALA A 161 22.31 -5.24 -1.31
CA ALA A 161 23.09 -5.95 -0.30
C ALA A 161 23.31 -7.42 -0.70
N MET A 162 22.27 -8.10 -1.22
CA MET A 162 22.39 -9.46 -1.72
C MET A 162 23.37 -9.55 -2.91
N ALA A 163 23.34 -8.58 -3.83
CA ALA A 163 24.27 -8.51 -4.95
C ALA A 163 25.72 -8.26 -4.49
N ALA A 164 25.92 -7.40 -3.49
CA ALA A 164 27.25 -7.08 -2.97
C ALA A 164 27.91 -8.23 -2.19
N LEU A 165 27.12 -9.07 -1.53
CA LEU A 165 27.64 -10.18 -0.73
C LEU A 165 27.97 -11.44 -1.54
N HIS A 166 27.58 -11.50 -2.82
CA HIS A 166 27.84 -12.53 -3.86
C HIS A 166 27.53 -14.01 -3.51
N VAL A 167 27.93 -14.52 -2.33
CA VAL A 167 27.61 -15.85 -1.78
C VAL A 167 27.40 -15.71 -0.26
N LEU A 168 26.14 -15.76 0.17
CA LEU A 168 25.82 -15.87 1.60
C LEU A 168 26.22 -17.27 2.09
N THR A 169 26.99 -17.34 3.16
CA THR A 169 27.23 -18.60 3.88
C THR A 169 25.93 -19.14 4.46
N SER A 170 25.90 -20.44 4.80
CA SER A 170 24.70 -21.08 5.36
C SER A 170 24.20 -20.37 6.62
N ASP A 171 25.12 -19.89 7.47
CA ASP A 171 24.78 -19.17 8.69
C ASP A 171 24.23 -17.77 8.41
N GLU A 172 24.81 -17.03 7.45
CA GLU A 172 24.33 -15.70 7.06
C GLU A 172 22.94 -15.77 6.40
N PHE A 173 22.71 -16.76 5.53
CA PHE A 173 21.40 -16.97 4.93
C PHE A 173 20.35 -17.36 5.98
N ARG A 174 20.71 -18.23 6.94
CA ARG A 174 19.82 -18.60 8.05
C ARG A 174 19.52 -17.40 8.96
N ALA A 175 20.50 -16.57 9.26
CA ALA A 175 20.32 -15.34 10.03
C ALA A 175 19.40 -14.35 9.30
N PHE A 176 19.58 -14.18 7.98
CA PHE A 176 18.72 -13.36 7.14
C PHE A 176 17.26 -13.87 7.14
N LEU A 177 17.05 -15.17 6.94
CA LEU A 177 15.72 -15.77 7.00
C LEU A 177 15.07 -15.62 8.38
N MET A 178 15.83 -15.85 9.47
CA MET A 178 15.31 -15.64 10.83
C MET A 178 14.94 -14.17 11.06
N CYS A 179 15.74 -13.22 10.58
CA CYS A 179 15.43 -11.79 10.68
C CYS A 179 14.11 -11.46 9.98
N LEU A 180 13.92 -11.94 8.74
CA LEU A 180 12.68 -11.75 7.99
C LEU A 180 11.48 -12.42 8.68
N GLN A 181 11.63 -13.63 9.21
CA GLN A 181 10.56 -14.33 9.92
C GLN A 181 10.18 -13.64 11.23
N ILE A 182 11.15 -13.15 12.00
CA ILE A 182 10.90 -12.38 13.21
C ILE A 182 10.16 -11.09 12.85
N TRP A 183 10.61 -10.39 11.81
CA TRP A 183 9.96 -9.16 11.33
C TRP A 183 8.50 -9.41 10.92
N THR A 184 8.24 -10.44 10.12
CA THR A 184 6.87 -10.77 9.70
C THR A 184 6.00 -11.20 10.88
N LEU A 185 6.53 -11.98 11.81
CA LEU A 185 5.81 -12.38 13.02
C LEU A 185 5.47 -11.17 13.90
N VAL A 186 6.42 -10.27 14.13
CA VAL A 186 6.21 -9.04 14.90
C VAL A 186 5.14 -8.17 14.24
N MET A 187 5.24 -7.92 12.93
CA MET A 187 4.23 -7.13 12.20
C MET A 187 2.86 -7.80 12.20
N ALA A 188 2.80 -9.13 12.07
CA ALA A 188 1.55 -9.88 12.16
C ALA A 188 0.92 -9.75 13.55
N CYS A 189 1.71 -9.96 14.62
CA CYS A 189 1.25 -9.77 15.99
C CYS A 189 0.78 -8.32 16.24
N LEU A 190 1.52 -7.32 15.75
CA LEU A 190 1.11 -5.92 15.85
C LEU A 190 -0.24 -5.70 15.18
N ILE A 191 -0.45 -6.14 13.94
CA ILE A 191 -1.73 -5.95 13.24
C ILE A 191 -2.86 -6.70 13.95
N VAL A 192 -2.63 -7.96 14.32
CA VAL A 192 -3.62 -8.82 14.98
C VAL A 192 -4.04 -8.28 16.35
N LEU A 193 -3.16 -7.59 17.07
CA LEU A 193 -3.48 -7.00 18.37
C LEU A 193 -3.98 -5.56 18.26
N LEU A 194 -3.35 -4.73 17.44
CA LEU A 194 -3.59 -3.29 17.37
C LEU A 194 -4.95 -2.99 16.73
N VAL A 195 -5.34 -3.70 15.67
CA VAL A 195 -6.63 -3.48 14.99
C VAL A 195 -7.82 -3.76 15.92
N PRO A 196 -7.89 -4.92 16.64
CA PRO A 196 -8.97 -5.14 17.60
C PRO A 196 -8.95 -4.17 18.79
N ILE A 197 -7.76 -3.77 19.26
CA ILE A 197 -7.64 -2.81 20.38
C ILE A 197 -8.19 -1.44 19.96
N GLU A 198 -7.85 -0.95 18.76
CA GLU A 198 -8.38 0.31 18.23
C GLU A 198 -9.90 0.24 18.07
N GLU A 199 -10.41 -0.84 17.50
CA GLU A 199 -11.85 -1.02 17.33
C GLU A 199 -12.58 -1.11 18.67
N ALA A 200 -12.05 -1.88 19.62
CA ALA A 200 -12.60 -1.99 20.98
C ALA A 200 -12.59 -0.65 21.71
N LYS A 201 -11.48 0.11 21.60
CA LYS A 201 -11.36 1.45 22.19
C LYS A 201 -12.41 2.40 21.59
N ASN A 202 -12.59 2.37 20.27
CA ASN A 202 -13.60 3.17 19.57
C ASN A 202 -15.02 2.84 20.04
N ILE A 203 -15.37 1.54 20.12
CA ILE A 203 -16.67 1.08 20.63
C ILE A 203 -16.89 1.53 22.08
N ILE A 204 -15.89 1.36 22.96
CA ILE A 204 -16.00 1.78 24.37
C ILE A 204 -16.19 3.30 24.48
N MET A 205 -15.43 4.09 23.72
CA MET A 205 -15.57 5.55 23.69
C MET A 205 -16.97 5.97 23.23
N GLN A 206 -17.53 5.30 22.23
CA GLN A 206 -18.88 5.56 21.74
C GLN A 206 -19.96 5.18 22.76
N LEU A 207 -19.84 4.02 23.42
CA LEU A 207 -20.76 3.60 24.48
C LEU A 207 -20.76 4.59 25.64
N ARG A 208 -19.58 5.09 26.03
CA ARG A 208 -19.45 6.15 27.05
C ARG A 208 -20.15 7.43 26.62
N ARG A 209 -19.94 7.90 25.38
CA ARG A 209 -20.59 9.11 24.82
C ARG A 209 -22.12 8.98 24.74
N LYS A 210 -22.64 7.83 24.29
CA LYS A 210 -24.10 7.56 24.26
C LYS A 210 -24.70 7.58 25.65
N LYS A 211 -24.04 6.96 26.63
CA LYS A 211 -24.50 6.94 28.02
C LYS A 211 -24.58 8.36 28.58
N THR A 212 -23.57 9.21 28.37
CA THR A 212 -23.58 10.61 28.82
C THR A 212 -24.71 11.44 28.18
N ASN A 213 -24.96 11.30 26.87
CA ASN A 213 -26.03 12.05 26.18
C ASN A 213 -27.45 11.68 26.64
N ILE A 214 -27.67 10.44 27.09
CA ILE A 214 -28.97 9.98 27.62
C ILE A 214 -29.27 10.60 28.99
N TYR A 215 -28.25 10.88 29.81
CA TYR A 215 -28.43 11.51 31.13
C TYR A 215 -28.43 13.05 31.10
N SER A 216 -28.17 13.65 29.95
CA SER A 216 -28.16 15.11 29.75
C SER A 216 -29.37 15.64 28.95
N SER A 217 -30.27 14.76 28.51
CA SER A 217 -31.59 15.09 27.94
C SER A 217 -32.67 14.83 28.98
#